data_AF-A0A8T3ABL0-F1
#
_entry.id   AF-A0A8T3ABL0-F1
#
_cell.length_a   1.000
_cell.length_b   1.000
_cell.length_c   1.000
_cell.angle_alpha   90.00
_cell.angle_beta   90.00
_cell.angle_gamma   90.00
#
_symmetry.space_group_name_H-M   'P 1'
#
loop_
_entity.id
_entity.type
_entity.pdbx_description
1 polymer ?
#
loop_
_entity_poly.entity_id
_entity_poly.type
_entity_poly.pdbx_seq_one_letter_code
_entity_poly.pdbx_strand_id
1 'polypeptide(L)'
;MPPWSGMKQSSFILSMIIPGEKSPGNDIDIYLKPLIHESQQLWQGVQCYDAASGENFMMRAALLWTINDFPAYGILSGWSTKGRFACPCCAHNTESLWLYKSKKFAYMGHRCWLTSSHSFHKQKQYFDNINELRSAPSRISGSKICTELQNHQFALGKIDKDRLKILKRGYEAAMSSNDSMVTKWKKKSIFFYLSYWQYNTLPHNLDAMHIEKNFFDNIISTLLDLEKSKDNLQARKDLVQIGVKPELHPHVLLDGSYVLPPALFTMSKKDKMMFCEVLRNMKLPKGYSSNISKGVNIKECKIIGLKCHDCHILIKDIMPIALRSCAPSNEVLTIIIGISHFLKFMWEGHKSN
;
A
#
# COMPACT_ATOMS: atom_id res chain seq x y z
N MET A 1 16.70 9.72 5.12
CA MET A 1 18.01 9.09 4.90
C MET A 1 17.83 7.96 3.90
N PRO A 2 18.68 7.82 2.88
CA PRO A 2 18.68 6.64 2.04
C PRO A 2 18.86 5.36 2.86
N PRO A 3 18.28 4.21 2.47
CA PRO A 3 18.46 2.94 3.17
C PRO A 3 19.94 2.56 3.39
N TRP A 4 20.81 2.89 2.43
CA TRP A 4 22.27 2.65 2.52
C TRP A 4 23.01 3.59 3.49
N SER A 5 22.36 4.67 3.91
CA SER A 5 22.90 5.59 4.92
C SER A 5 22.54 5.15 6.34
N GLY A 6 21.45 4.39 6.50
CA GLY A 6 20.96 3.90 7.80
C GLY A 6 21.53 2.55 8.23
N MET A 7 22.10 1.78 7.30
CA MET A 7 22.68 0.46 7.57
C MET A 7 23.99 0.30 6.80
N LYS A 8 25.09 -0.04 7.48
CA LYS A 8 26.36 -0.39 6.82
C LYS A 8 26.14 -1.66 6.00
N GLN A 9 26.72 -1.73 4.80
CA GLN A 9 26.64 -2.92 3.93
C GLN A 9 27.13 -4.19 4.65
N SER A 10 28.11 -4.06 5.54
CA SER A 10 28.63 -5.13 6.40
C SER A 10 27.63 -5.63 7.46
N SER A 11 26.57 -4.87 7.73
CA SER A 11 25.51 -5.23 8.68
C SER A 11 24.32 -5.92 8.01
N PHE A 12 24.35 -6.13 6.68
CA PHE A 12 23.35 -6.92 5.99
C PHE A 12 23.73 -8.40 6.04
N ILE A 13 22.98 -9.17 6.82
CA ILE A 13 23.01 -10.63 6.76
C ILE A 13 21.88 -11.06 5.83
N LEU A 14 22.24 -11.49 4.63
CA LEU A 14 21.29 -12.12 3.72
C LEU A 14 21.03 -13.55 4.21
N SER A 15 19.94 -13.74 4.96
CA SER A 15 19.59 -15.04 5.55
C SER A 15 18.91 -16.00 4.57
N MET A 16 18.36 -15.50 3.46
CA MET A 16 17.57 -16.33 2.54
C MET A 16 17.49 -15.76 1.13
N ILE A 17 17.70 -16.62 0.13
CA ILE A 17 17.40 -16.37 -1.29
C ILE A 17 16.44 -17.46 -1.73
N ILE A 18 15.28 -17.07 -2.29
CA ILE A 18 14.34 -18.01 -2.90
C ILE A 18 14.45 -17.86 -4.42
N PRO A 19 15.23 -18.71 -5.10
CA PRO A 19 15.36 -18.67 -6.56
C PRO A 19 14.11 -19.27 -7.20
N GLY A 20 13.49 -18.54 -8.12
CA GLY A 20 12.37 -19.06 -8.93
C GLY A 20 11.57 -17.97 -9.62
N GLU A 21 11.00 -18.29 -10.78
CA GLU A 21 10.15 -17.36 -11.55
C GLU A 21 8.80 -17.08 -10.88
N LYS A 22 8.39 -17.91 -9.90
CA LYS A 22 7.06 -17.86 -9.28
C LYS A 22 7.19 -17.59 -7.79
N SER A 23 6.37 -16.64 -7.31
CA SER A 23 6.23 -16.38 -5.88
C SER A 23 5.73 -17.65 -5.15
N PRO A 24 6.33 -18.00 -4.00
CA PRO A 24 5.91 -19.17 -3.21
C PRO A 24 4.53 -18.98 -2.58
N GLY A 25 3.98 -17.76 -2.55
CA GLY A 25 2.69 -17.50 -1.92
C GLY A 25 2.70 -17.96 -0.45
N ASN A 26 1.66 -18.69 -0.04
CA ASN A 26 1.57 -19.22 1.33
C ASN A 26 2.66 -20.24 1.67
N ASP A 27 3.30 -20.87 0.68
CA ASP A 27 4.38 -21.84 0.89
C ASP A 27 5.69 -21.16 1.32
N ILE A 28 5.74 -19.82 1.37
CA ILE A 28 6.85 -19.05 1.97
C ILE A 28 7.20 -19.56 3.37
N ASP A 29 6.20 -20.03 4.13
CA ASP A 29 6.38 -20.52 5.49
C ASP A 29 7.32 -21.73 5.53
N ILE A 30 7.34 -22.58 4.49
CA ILE A 30 8.27 -23.71 4.39
C ILE A 30 9.71 -23.20 4.38
N TYR A 31 9.97 -22.14 3.62
CA TYR A 31 11.29 -21.52 3.52
C TYR A 31 11.66 -20.80 4.82
N LEU A 32 10.70 -20.21 5.53
CA LEU A 32 10.92 -19.51 6.80
C LEU A 32 11.13 -20.43 8.01
N LYS A 33 10.92 -21.75 7.90
CA LYS A 33 11.11 -22.68 9.03
C LYS A 33 12.50 -22.60 9.69
N PRO A 34 13.63 -22.58 8.95
CA PRO A 34 14.96 -22.44 9.56
C PRO A 34 15.10 -21.13 10.33
N LEU A 35 14.62 -20.01 9.76
CA LEU A 35 14.63 -18.71 10.43
C LEU A 35 13.87 -18.75 11.76
N ILE A 36 12.71 -19.40 11.78
CA ILE A 36 11.89 -19.54 13.00
C ILE A 36 12.60 -20.41 14.04
N HIS A 37 13.22 -21.52 13.62
CA HIS A 37 13.99 -22.38 14.50
C HIS A 37 15.17 -21.64 15.14
N GLU A 38 15.97 -20.94 14.35
CA GLU A 38 17.08 -20.11 14.86
C GLU A 38 16.58 -18.98 15.76
N SER A 39 15.46 -18.34 15.41
CA SER A 39 14.84 -17.30 16.23
C SER A 39 14.36 -17.84 17.59
N GLN A 40 13.92 -19.09 17.67
CA GLN A 40 13.58 -19.74 18.94
C GLN A 40 14.83 -20.03 19.78
N GLN A 41 15.93 -20.45 19.15
CA GLN A 41 17.22 -20.63 19.85
C GLN A 41 17.73 -19.29 20.41
N LEU A 42 17.72 -18.23 19.59
CA LEU A 42 18.08 -16.89 20.00
C LEU A 42 17.17 -16.33 21.10
N TRP A 43 15.90 -16.71 21.14
CA TRP A 43 15.01 -16.32 22.23
C TRP A 43 15.41 -16.95 23.57
N GLN A 44 15.83 -18.21 23.58
CA GLN A 44 16.34 -18.89 24.77
C GLN A 44 17.72 -18.36 25.19
N GLY A 45 18.57 -18.10 24.20
CA GLY A 45 19.93 -17.61 24.35
C GLY A 45 20.94 -18.55 23.70
N VAL A 46 21.91 -17.97 23.01
CA VAL A 46 23.04 -18.69 22.41
C VAL A 46 24.33 -18.07 22.92
N GLN A 47 25.31 -18.90 23.27
CA GLN A 47 26.65 -18.42 23.63
C GLN A 47 27.31 -17.82 22.39
N CYS A 48 27.73 -16.56 22.48
CA CYS A 48 28.39 -15.83 21.41
C CYS A 48 29.64 -15.15 21.94
N TYR A 49 30.69 -15.14 21.13
CA TYR A 49 31.96 -14.48 21.45
C TYR A 49 31.89 -13.02 21.00
N ASP A 50 32.10 -12.08 21.92
CA ASP A 50 32.29 -10.68 21.58
C ASP A 50 33.78 -10.40 21.36
N ALA A 51 34.15 -10.14 20.10
CA ALA A 51 35.53 -9.86 19.73
C ALA A 51 36.08 -8.56 20.32
N ALA A 52 35.22 -7.62 20.73
CA ALA A 52 35.65 -6.35 21.32
C ALA A 52 36.05 -6.50 22.79
N SER A 53 35.29 -7.26 23.58
CA SER A 53 35.60 -7.55 24.99
C SER A 53 36.51 -8.76 25.17
N GLY A 54 36.57 -9.68 24.20
CA GLY A 54 37.29 -10.94 24.33
C GLY A 54 36.57 -11.98 25.19
N GLU A 55 35.28 -11.77 25.47
CA GLU A 55 34.49 -12.61 26.39
C GLU A 55 33.30 -13.25 25.66
N ASN A 56 32.85 -14.39 26.20
CA ASN A 56 31.60 -15.00 25.77
C ASN A 56 30.43 -14.38 26.55
N PHE A 57 29.36 -14.06 25.83
CA PHE A 57 28.12 -13.61 26.42
C PHE A 57 26.93 -14.42 25.91
N MET A 58 25.84 -14.42 26.68
CA MET A 58 24.59 -15.04 26.26
C MET A 58 23.82 -14.07 25.37
N MET A 59 23.86 -14.28 24.06
CA MET A 59 23.12 -13.46 23.11
C MET A 59 21.65 -13.89 23.05
N ARG A 60 20.75 -12.92 23.22
CA ARG A 60 19.32 -13.10 22.95
C ARG A 60 18.84 -12.14 21.87
N ALA A 61 17.95 -12.61 21.01
CA ALA A 61 17.33 -11.77 19.99
C ALA A 61 15.84 -12.11 19.83
N ALA A 62 15.07 -11.10 19.43
CA ALA A 62 13.65 -11.23 19.15
C ALA A 62 13.32 -10.52 17.83
N LEU A 63 12.50 -11.16 17.00
CA LEU A 63 11.95 -10.55 15.80
C LEU A 63 10.79 -9.62 16.19
N LEU A 64 10.99 -8.31 16.05
CA LEU A 64 9.98 -7.33 16.43
C LEU A 64 8.88 -7.19 15.37
N TRP A 65 9.27 -7.09 14.10
CA TRP A 65 8.33 -6.92 13.00
C TRP A 65 8.94 -7.26 11.64
N THR A 66 8.08 -7.40 10.65
CA THR A 66 8.44 -7.51 9.23
C THR A 66 8.04 -6.22 8.49
N ILE A 67 8.77 -5.82 7.45
CA ILE A 67 8.40 -4.68 6.58
C ILE A 67 8.23 -5.23 5.17
N ASN A 68 7.04 -5.03 4.59
CA ASN A 68 6.64 -5.71 3.37
C ASN A 68 5.85 -4.80 2.45
N ASP A 69 5.90 -5.05 1.14
CA ASP A 69 4.86 -4.52 0.26
C ASP A 69 3.49 -5.14 0.61
N PHE A 70 2.41 -4.57 0.07
CA PHE A 70 1.05 -4.99 0.44
C PHE A 70 0.73 -6.46 0.05
N PRO A 71 1.18 -6.99 -1.10
CA PRO A 71 1.07 -8.42 -1.39
C PRO A 71 1.83 -9.32 -0.41
N ALA A 72 3.10 -9.04 -0.12
CA ALA A 72 3.90 -9.84 0.80
C ALA A 72 3.39 -9.76 2.24
N TYR A 73 2.81 -8.62 2.64
CA TYR A 73 2.08 -8.51 3.91
C TYR A 73 1.00 -9.59 4.03
N GLY A 74 0.14 -9.74 3.02
CA GLY A 74 -0.95 -10.71 3.06
C GLY A 74 -0.45 -12.14 3.10
N ILE A 75 0.65 -12.41 2.39
CA ILE A 75 1.32 -13.70 2.41
C ILE A 75 1.89 -14.00 3.81
N LEU A 76 2.65 -13.10 4.42
CA LEU A 76 3.31 -13.38 5.70
C LEU A 76 2.33 -13.41 6.86
N SER A 77 1.42 -12.44 6.93
CA SER A 77 0.41 -12.37 7.99
C SER A 77 -0.65 -13.48 7.90
N GLY A 78 -0.91 -13.96 6.68
CA GLY A 78 -2.06 -14.82 6.40
C GLY A 78 -3.38 -14.06 6.25
N TRP A 79 -3.40 -12.74 6.45
CA TRP A 79 -4.59 -11.92 6.21
C TRP A 79 -4.83 -11.72 4.72
N SER A 80 -6.09 -11.71 4.29
CA SER A 80 -6.41 -11.39 2.90
C SER A 80 -6.22 -9.90 2.62
N THR A 81 -5.26 -9.56 1.77
CA THR A 81 -5.05 -8.19 1.27
C THR A 81 -5.84 -7.89 -0.01
N LYS A 82 -6.87 -8.68 -0.29
CA LYS A 82 -7.75 -8.56 -1.47
C LYS A 82 -9.21 -8.70 -1.08
N GLY A 83 -10.10 -8.15 -1.91
CA GLY A 83 -11.54 -8.27 -1.73
C GLY A 83 -12.10 -7.35 -0.66
N ARG A 84 -13.27 -7.72 -0.11
CA ARG A 84 -14.05 -6.88 0.81
C ARG A 84 -13.28 -6.45 2.07
N PHE A 85 -12.37 -7.29 2.57
CA PHE A 85 -11.66 -7.10 3.84
C PHE A 85 -10.16 -6.87 3.68
N ALA A 86 -9.74 -6.20 2.59
CA ALA A 86 -8.32 -6.06 2.26
C ALA A 86 -7.49 -5.28 3.30
N CYS A 87 -8.10 -4.41 4.11
CA CYS A 87 -7.37 -3.60 5.07
C CYS A 87 -7.02 -4.43 6.32
N PRO A 88 -5.74 -4.71 6.60
CA PRO A 88 -5.38 -5.47 7.80
C PRO A 88 -5.56 -4.70 9.10
N CYS A 89 -5.54 -3.36 9.05
CA CYS A 89 -5.77 -2.51 10.22
C CYS A 89 -7.25 -2.54 10.66
N CYS A 90 -8.17 -2.46 9.70
CA CYS A 90 -9.61 -2.51 9.98
C CYS A 90 -10.11 -3.95 10.10
N ALA A 91 -9.44 -4.89 9.45
CA ALA A 91 -9.76 -6.32 9.43
C ALA A 91 -11.24 -6.58 9.12
N HIS A 92 -11.97 -7.21 10.05
CA HIS A 92 -13.39 -7.48 9.94
C HIS A 92 -14.26 -6.22 9.79
N ASN A 93 -13.78 -5.07 10.29
CA ASN A 93 -14.43 -3.77 10.24
C ASN A 93 -14.06 -2.97 8.98
N THR A 94 -13.45 -3.61 7.98
CA THR A 94 -13.14 -2.94 6.71
C THR A 94 -14.43 -2.58 5.97
N GLU A 95 -14.68 -1.29 5.80
CA GLU A 95 -15.70 -0.83 4.85
C GLU A 95 -15.19 -0.87 3.43
N SER A 96 -15.93 -1.56 2.59
CA SER A 96 -15.70 -1.55 1.16
C SER A 96 -16.99 -1.51 0.38
N LEU A 97 -16.92 -0.82 -0.75
CA LEU A 97 -17.97 -0.65 -1.71
C LEU A 97 -17.58 -1.40 -2.98
N TRP A 98 -18.44 -2.28 -3.47
CA TRP A 98 -18.25 -2.90 -4.77
C TRP A 98 -18.66 -1.94 -5.89
N LEU A 99 -17.70 -1.52 -6.69
CA LEU A 99 -17.89 -0.71 -7.89
C LEU A 99 -18.27 -1.64 -9.04
N TYR A 100 -19.54 -1.64 -9.44
CA TYR A 100 -20.08 -2.59 -10.41
C TYR A 100 -19.55 -2.38 -11.82
N LYS A 101 -19.28 -1.13 -12.22
CA LYS A 101 -18.79 -0.80 -13.57
C LYS A 101 -17.30 -1.09 -13.67
N SER A 102 -16.52 -0.66 -12.67
CA SER A 102 -15.07 -0.95 -12.60
C SER A 102 -14.73 -2.37 -12.17
N LYS A 103 -15.68 -3.13 -11.61
CA LYS A 103 -15.51 -4.48 -11.03
C LYS A 103 -14.40 -4.54 -9.97
N LYS A 104 -14.41 -3.58 -9.04
CA LYS A 104 -13.38 -3.43 -8.01
C LYS A 104 -14.00 -3.03 -6.67
N PHE A 105 -13.31 -3.35 -5.58
CA PHE A 105 -13.63 -2.77 -4.28
C PHE A 105 -12.98 -1.39 -4.12
N ALA A 106 -13.77 -0.42 -3.65
CA ALA A 106 -13.30 0.86 -3.14
C ALA A 106 -13.44 0.89 -1.62
N TYR A 107 -12.48 1.51 -0.92
CA TYR A 107 -12.43 1.53 0.55
C TYR A 107 -12.71 2.95 1.07
N MET A 108 -13.99 3.24 1.28
CA MET A 108 -14.48 4.61 1.56
C MET A 108 -14.56 4.95 3.06
N GLY A 109 -14.39 3.97 3.95
CA GLY A 109 -14.47 4.16 5.40
C GLY A 109 -13.25 4.80 6.05
N HIS A 110 -12.30 5.36 5.29
CA HIS A 110 -11.08 5.97 5.85
C HIS A 110 -11.36 7.20 6.73
N ARG A 111 -12.54 7.83 6.58
CA ARG A 111 -12.97 8.97 7.41
C ARG A 111 -13.10 8.63 8.89
N CYS A 112 -13.28 7.35 9.27
CA CYS A 112 -13.36 6.95 10.70
C CYS A 112 -12.05 7.19 11.49
N TRP A 113 -10.92 7.40 10.79
CA TRP A 113 -9.63 7.69 11.41
C TRP A 113 -9.40 9.19 11.70
N LEU A 114 -10.32 10.05 11.30
CA LEU A 114 -10.24 11.49 11.56
C LEU A 114 -10.71 11.81 12.99
N THR A 115 -10.34 13.01 13.48
CA THR A 115 -10.84 13.50 14.77
C THR A 115 -12.35 13.74 14.68
N SER A 116 -13.07 13.54 15.80
CA SER A 116 -14.54 13.63 15.83
C SER A 116 -15.11 14.99 15.39
N SER A 117 -14.32 16.07 15.51
CA SER A 117 -14.68 17.42 15.06
C SER A 117 -14.42 17.68 13.57
N HIS A 118 -13.81 16.74 12.85
CA HIS A 118 -13.40 16.96 11.47
C HIS A 118 -14.61 17.09 10.53
N SER A 119 -14.61 18.13 9.69
CA SER A 119 -15.76 18.46 8.82
C SER A 119 -16.12 17.36 7.84
N PHE A 120 -15.14 16.59 7.36
CA PHE A 120 -15.33 15.50 6.39
C PHE A 120 -16.30 14.40 6.85
N HIS A 121 -16.52 14.22 8.15
CA HIS A 121 -17.52 13.27 8.66
C HIS A 121 -18.92 13.51 8.09
N LYS A 122 -19.28 14.79 7.85
CA LYS A 122 -20.60 15.21 7.35
C LYS A 122 -20.63 15.50 5.85
N GLN A 123 -19.50 15.48 5.16
CA GLN A 123 -19.40 15.82 3.73
C GLN A 123 -19.70 14.62 2.81
N LYS A 124 -20.80 13.91 3.08
CA LYS A 124 -21.17 12.65 2.43
C LYS A 124 -21.19 12.69 0.90
N GLN A 125 -21.54 13.83 0.32
CA GLN A 125 -21.66 14.05 -1.13
C GLN A 125 -20.35 13.89 -1.92
N TYR A 126 -19.19 14.03 -1.26
CA TYR A 126 -17.89 13.85 -1.91
C TYR A 126 -17.40 12.40 -1.89
N PHE A 127 -18.13 11.50 -1.23
CA PHE A 127 -17.71 10.13 -0.97
C PHE A 127 -18.77 9.12 -1.44
N ASP A 128 -19.51 8.52 -0.51
CA ASP A 128 -20.43 7.40 -0.70
C ASP A 128 -21.87 7.76 -0.28
N ASN A 129 -22.18 9.06 -0.17
CA ASN A 129 -23.48 9.57 0.31
C ASN A 129 -23.85 9.13 1.73
N ILE A 130 -22.89 8.66 2.52
CA ILE A 130 -23.06 8.27 3.92
C ILE A 130 -22.27 9.21 4.84
N ASN A 131 -22.90 9.65 5.94
CA ASN A 131 -22.19 10.32 7.03
C ASN A 131 -21.34 9.28 7.76
N GLU A 132 -20.03 9.51 7.84
CA GLU A 132 -19.15 8.61 8.59
C GLU A 132 -19.06 9.12 10.03
N LEU A 133 -19.74 8.46 10.98
CA LEU A 133 -19.74 8.86 12.39
C LEU A 133 -19.06 7.83 13.30
N ARG A 134 -18.53 6.76 12.73
CA ARG A 134 -17.89 5.70 13.52
C ARG A 134 -16.53 6.14 14.00
N SER A 135 -16.12 5.59 15.13
CA SER A 135 -14.76 5.68 15.63
C SER A 135 -13.82 4.80 14.82
N ALA A 136 -12.53 5.13 14.88
CA ALA A 136 -11.48 4.32 14.30
C ALA A 136 -11.56 2.89 14.86
N PRO A 137 -11.51 1.85 14.00
CA PRO A 137 -11.54 0.47 14.47
C PRO A 137 -10.27 0.15 15.28
N SER A 138 -10.43 -0.63 16.34
CA SER A 138 -9.29 -1.14 17.09
C SER A 138 -8.58 -2.25 16.32
N ARG A 139 -7.26 -2.22 16.35
CA ARG A 139 -6.45 -3.31 15.78
C ARG A 139 -6.70 -4.60 16.57
N ILE A 140 -6.83 -5.71 15.85
CA ILE A 140 -6.94 -7.04 16.48
C ILE A 140 -5.57 -7.39 17.08
N SER A 141 -5.55 -7.74 18.37
CA SER A 141 -4.31 -8.16 19.04
C SER A 141 -3.85 -9.53 18.56
N GLY A 142 -2.54 -9.78 18.60
CA GLY A 142 -1.98 -11.08 18.22
C GLY A 142 -2.57 -12.24 19.02
N SER A 143 -2.85 -12.05 20.32
CA SER A 143 -3.52 -13.06 21.14
C SER A 143 -4.95 -13.37 20.68
N LYS A 144 -5.73 -12.36 20.26
CA LYS A 144 -7.07 -12.59 19.68
C LYS A 144 -6.97 -13.36 18.36
N ILE A 145 -5.98 -13.02 17.52
CA ILE A 145 -5.70 -13.77 16.29
C ILE A 145 -5.34 -15.22 16.61
N CYS A 146 -4.49 -15.47 17.60
CA CYS A 146 -4.16 -16.82 18.05
C CYS A 146 -5.42 -17.62 18.42
N THR A 147 -6.30 -17.06 19.23
CA THR A 147 -7.56 -17.71 19.64
C THR A 147 -8.47 -17.97 18.45
N GLU A 148 -8.66 -16.99 17.56
CA GLU A 148 -9.48 -17.15 16.35
C GLU A 148 -8.96 -18.30 15.48
N LEU A 149 -7.63 -18.45 15.39
CA LEU A 149 -6.97 -19.44 14.55
C LEU A 149 -6.79 -20.83 15.19
N GLN A 150 -7.08 -21.02 16.48
CA GLN A 150 -6.82 -22.29 17.19
C GLN A 150 -7.56 -23.49 16.58
N ASN A 151 -8.78 -23.29 16.08
CA ASN A 151 -9.63 -24.35 15.53
C ASN A 151 -9.61 -24.41 13.99
N HIS A 152 -8.80 -23.58 13.34
CA HIS A 152 -8.71 -23.57 11.88
C HIS A 152 -7.60 -24.48 11.38
N GLN A 153 -7.97 -25.45 10.54
CA GLN A 153 -7.02 -26.26 9.80
C GLN A 153 -6.69 -25.57 8.47
N PHE A 154 -5.42 -25.20 8.31
CA PHE A 154 -4.88 -24.69 7.05
C PHE A 154 -4.00 -25.77 6.41
N ALA A 155 -4.22 -26.04 5.13
CA ALA A 155 -3.32 -26.91 4.37
C ALA A 155 -2.20 -26.04 3.75
N LEU A 156 -0.95 -26.37 4.06
CA LEU A 156 0.26 -25.75 3.50
C LEU A 156 1.01 -26.76 2.62
N GLY A 157 1.68 -26.31 1.56
CA GLY A 157 2.43 -27.16 0.62
C GLY A 157 1.68 -27.51 -0.67
N LYS A 158 2.33 -28.33 -1.53
CA LYS A 158 1.75 -28.81 -2.80
C LYS A 158 0.56 -29.73 -2.54
N ILE A 159 -0.62 -29.13 -2.44
CA ILE A 159 -1.91 -29.81 -2.47
C ILE A 159 -2.22 -30.18 -3.93
N ASP A 160 -2.95 -31.27 -4.14
CA ASP A 160 -3.50 -31.63 -5.45
C ASP A 160 -4.24 -30.43 -6.08
N LYS A 161 -4.04 -30.20 -7.38
CA LYS A 161 -4.66 -29.10 -8.15
C LYS A 161 -6.17 -29.07 -7.99
N ASP A 162 -6.83 -30.22 -7.89
CA ASP A 162 -8.29 -30.26 -7.78
C ASP A 162 -8.77 -29.91 -6.37
N ARG A 163 -8.04 -30.32 -5.34
CA ARG A 163 -8.31 -29.90 -3.95
C ARG A 163 -8.01 -28.41 -3.73
N LEU A 164 -7.01 -27.86 -4.43
CA LEU A 164 -6.73 -26.41 -4.51
C LEU A 164 -7.84 -25.62 -5.22
N LYS A 165 -8.42 -26.16 -6.30
CA LYS A 165 -9.58 -25.54 -6.97
C LYS A 165 -10.81 -25.52 -6.08
N ILE A 166 -11.07 -26.61 -5.35
CA ILE A 166 -12.20 -26.70 -4.40
C ILE A 166 -12.03 -25.70 -3.25
N LEU A 167 -10.85 -25.63 -2.63
CA LEU A 167 -10.54 -24.68 -1.57
C LEU A 167 -10.60 -23.22 -2.06
N LYS A 168 -10.10 -22.93 -3.27
CA LYS A 168 -10.21 -21.60 -3.88
C LYS A 168 -11.64 -21.21 -4.19
N ARG A 169 -12.44 -22.11 -4.78
CA ARG A 169 -13.86 -21.88 -5.05
C ARG A 169 -14.66 -21.69 -3.77
N GLY A 170 -14.40 -22.49 -2.74
CA GLY A 170 -15.03 -22.33 -1.42
C GLY A 170 -14.65 -21.01 -0.75
N TYR A 171 -13.39 -20.59 -0.85
CA TYR A 171 -12.91 -19.31 -0.34
C TYR A 171 -13.49 -18.11 -1.11
N GLU A 172 -13.53 -18.17 -2.44
CA GLU A 172 -14.11 -17.13 -3.30
C GLU A 172 -15.63 -17.01 -3.10
N ALA A 173 -16.33 -18.14 -2.97
CA ALA A 173 -17.75 -18.20 -2.63
C ALA A 173 -18.01 -17.63 -1.23
N ALA A 174 -17.17 -17.98 -0.24
CA ALA A 174 -17.27 -17.46 1.12
C ALA A 174 -16.98 -15.95 1.23
N MET A 175 -16.07 -15.43 0.42
CA MET A 175 -15.82 -13.98 0.32
C MET A 175 -16.96 -13.23 -0.38
N SER A 176 -17.81 -13.93 -1.15
CA SER A 176 -19.01 -13.38 -1.80
C SER A 176 -20.28 -13.50 -0.95
N SER A 177 -20.33 -14.45 0.00
CA SER A 177 -21.42 -14.61 0.96
C SER A 177 -21.25 -13.68 2.16
N ASN A 178 -22.36 -13.17 2.70
CA ASN A 178 -22.39 -12.37 3.92
C ASN A 178 -22.21 -13.22 5.21
N ASP A 179 -21.78 -14.48 5.05
CA ASP A 179 -21.76 -15.47 6.12
C ASP A 179 -20.60 -15.23 7.10
N SER A 180 -20.92 -15.14 8.39
CA SER A 180 -20.00 -14.82 9.47
C SER A 180 -19.11 -15.99 9.88
N MET A 181 -19.40 -17.20 9.40
CA MET A 181 -18.73 -18.44 9.85
C MET A 181 -17.44 -18.80 9.09
N VAL A 182 -17.10 -18.15 7.97
CA VAL A 182 -15.90 -18.51 7.20
C VAL A 182 -14.72 -17.60 7.53
N THR A 183 -13.64 -18.21 8.03
CA THR A 183 -12.41 -17.51 8.36
C THR A 183 -11.80 -16.82 7.15
N LYS A 184 -11.51 -15.52 7.30
CA LYS A 184 -10.95 -14.67 6.24
C LYS A 184 -9.43 -14.83 6.11
N TRP A 185 -8.83 -15.53 7.07
CA TRP A 185 -7.43 -15.92 7.10
C TRP A 185 -7.15 -17.01 6.06
N LYS A 186 -6.02 -16.87 5.37
CA LYS A 186 -5.54 -17.85 4.38
C LYS A 186 -4.60 -18.88 5.00
N LYS A 187 -3.98 -18.53 6.13
CA LYS A 187 -3.14 -19.39 6.95
C LYS A 187 -2.94 -18.80 8.34
N LYS A 188 -2.48 -19.63 9.27
CA LYS A 188 -1.78 -19.16 10.47
C LYS A 188 -0.35 -18.81 10.09
N SER A 189 0.05 -17.57 10.36
CA SER A 189 1.41 -17.12 10.10
C SER A 189 2.42 -17.97 10.90
N ILE A 190 3.51 -18.40 10.25
CA ILE A 190 4.59 -19.14 10.91
C ILE A 190 5.25 -18.36 12.06
N PHE A 191 5.16 -17.03 12.06
CA PHE A 191 5.71 -16.24 13.16
C PHE A 191 4.98 -16.47 14.49
N PHE A 192 3.75 -16.99 14.49
CA PHE A 192 3.07 -17.41 15.72
C PHE A 192 3.68 -18.64 16.42
N TYR A 193 4.69 -19.29 15.83
CA TYR A 193 5.52 -20.27 16.54
C TYR A 193 6.56 -19.62 17.47
N LEU A 194 6.77 -18.31 17.35
CA LEU A 194 7.54 -17.52 18.32
C LEU A 194 6.58 -17.13 19.45
N SER A 195 6.86 -17.58 20.66
CA SER A 195 5.95 -17.43 21.83
C SER A 195 5.59 -15.97 22.13
N TYR A 196 6.52 -15.04 21.84
CA TYR A 196 6.35 -13.61 22.07
C TYR A 196 5.59 -12.88 20.95
N TRP A 197 5.45 -13.47 19.76
CA TRP A 197 4.92 -12.78 18.58
C TRP A 197 3.51 -12.22 18.76
N GLN A 198 2.66 -12.95 19.50
CA GLN A 198 1.29 -12.55 19.77
C GLN A 198 1.16 -11.25 20.59
N TYR A 199 2.24 -10.83 21.25
CA TYR A 199 2.29 -9.61 22.06
C TYR A 199 2.87 -8.42 21.30
N ASN A 200 3.33 -8.61 20.06
CA ASN A 200 3.80 -7.51 19.21
C ASN A 200 2.60 -6.66 18.76
N THR A 201 2.66 -5.35 19.00
CA THR A 201 1.61 -4.40 18.62
C THR A 201 1.52 -4.21 17.09
N LEU A 202 2.66 -4.30 16.40
CA LEU A 202 2.77 -4.10 14.94
C LEU A 202 3.67 -5.19 14.31
N PRO A 203 3.22 -6.45 14.27
CA PRO A 203 4.04 -7.59 13.83
C PRO A 203 4.38 -7.54 12.33
N HIS A 204 3.49 -6.95 11.53
CA HIS A 204 3.68 -6.75 10.11
C HIS A 204 3.48 -5.27 9.78
N ASN A 205 4.49 -4.66 9.18
CA ASN A 205 4.52 -3.28 8.73
C ASN A 205 4.55 -3.23 7.19
N LEU A 206 4.09 -2.11 6.65
CA LEU A 206 4.09 -1.86 5.22
C LEU A 206 5.32 -1.06 4.81
N ASP A 207 5.88 -1.39 3.66
CA ASP A 207 6.94 -0.62 3.02
C ASP A 207 6.38 0.68 2.46
N ALA A 208 6.67 1.78 3.17
CA ALA A 208 6.22 3.12 2.81
C ALA A 208 6.76 3.58 1.45
N MET A 209 8.00 3.25 1.08
CA MET A 209 8.56 3.64 -0.22
C MET A 209 7.82 2.99 -1.39
N HIS A 210 7.44 1.72 -1.25
CA HIS A 210 6.64 1.03 -2.27
C HIS A 210 5.21 1.63 -2.36
N ILE A 211 4.61 1.99 -1.23
CA ILE A 211 3.30 2.67 -1.21
C ILE A 211 3.39 4.02 -1.93
N GLU A 212 4.41 4.81 -1.61
CA GLU A 212 4.60 6.13 -2.22
C GLU A 212 4.84 6.05 -3.71
N LYS A 213 5.61 5.08 -4.19
CA LYS A 213 5.75 4.84 -5.62
C LYS A 213 4.40 4.57 -6.27
N ASN A 214 3.61 3.65 -5.71
CA ASN A 214 2.29 3.33 -6.25
C ASN A 214 1.36 4.55 -6.25
N PHE A 215 1.44 5.37 -5.21
CA PHE A 215 0.67 6.61 -5.10
C PHE A 215 1.10 7.65 -6.13
N PHE A 216 2.40 7.90 -6.27
CA PHE A 216 2.98 8.77 -7.29
C PHE A 216 2.58 8.34 -8.70
N ASP A 217 2.73 7.05 -9.03
CA ASP A 217 2.38 6.52 -10.35
C ASP A 217 0.91 6.76 -10.69
N ASN A 218 0.01 6.63 -9.70
CA ASN A 218 -1.42 6.92 -9.86
C ASN A 218 -1.69 8.42 -10.07
N ILE A 219 -1.04 9.30 -9.30
CA ILE A 219 -1.19 10.76 -9.47
C ILE A 219 -0.70 11.20 -10.84
N ILE A 220 0.51 10.80 -11.23
CA ILE A 220 1.08 11.16 -12.54
C ILE A 220 0.23 10.63 -13.68
N SER A 221 -0.23 9.38 -13.59
CA SER A 221 -1.11 8.82 -14.62
C SER A 221 -2.42 9.59 -14.74
N THR A 222 -2.93 10.14 -13.63
CA THR A 222 -4.17 10.92 -13.61
C THR A 222 -3.95 12.34 -14.16
N LEU A 223 -2.89 13.04 -13.72
CA LEU A 223 -2.56 14.39 -14.18
C LEU A 223 -2.20 14.45 -15.68
N LEU A 224 -1.43 13.46 -16.15
CA LEU A 224 -0.97 13.40 -17.54
C LEU A 224 -1.95 12.69 -18.47
N ASP A 225 -3.07 12.16 -17.96
CA ASP A 225 -4.06 11.37 -18.70
C ASP A 225 -3.43 10.18 -19.44
N LEU A 226 -2.72 9.35 -18.69
CA LEU A 226 -2.08 8.14 -19.20
C LEU A 226 -3.01 6.95 -19.07
N GLU A 227 -2.71 5.86 -19.78
CA GLU A 227 -3.51 4.62 -19.80
C GLU A 227 -3.84 4.07 -18.40
N LYS A 228 -2.95 4.28 -17.42
CA LYS A 228 -3.13 3.84 -16.02
C LYS A 228 -3.92 4.80 -15.14
N SER A 229 -4.48 5.87 -15.71
CA SER A 229 -5.31 6.86 -15.01
C SER A 229 -6.44 6.19 -14.24
N LYS A 230 -6.72 6.71 -13.04
CA LYS A 230 -7.89 6.29 -12.25
C LYS A 230 -9.18 6.96 -12.72
N ASP A 231 -9.05 7.94 -13.59
CA ASP A 231 -10.18 8.60 -14.23
C ASP A 231 -10.44 7.99 -15.61
N ASN A 232 -11.48 7.17 -15.71
CA ASN A 232 -11.88 6.52 -16.95
C ASN A 232 -13.40 6.34 -16.99
N LEU A 233 -13.94 5.92 -18.15
CA LEU A 233 -15.38 5.76 -18.35
C LEU A 233 -16.05 4.89 -17.28
N GLN A 234 -15.42 3.79 -16.88
CA GLN A 234 -16.02 2.89 -15.88
C GLN A 234 -16.07 3.57 -14.50
N ALA A 235 -15.01 4.25 -14.10
CA ALA A 235 -14.99 5.04 -12.88
C ALA A 235 -16.07 6.14 -12.90
N ARG A 236 -16.24 6.87 -14.03
CA ARG A 236 -17.30 7.88 -14.18
C ARG A 236 -18.71 7.27 -14.15
N LYS A 237 -18.91 6.08 -14.72
CA LYS A 237 -20.19 5.35 -14.62
C LYS A 237 -20.46 4.82 -13.20
N ASP A 238 -19.42 4.47 -12.44
CA ASP A 238 -19.58 4.14 -11.02
C ASP A 238 -20.04 5.37 -10.22
N LEU A 239 -19.53 6.59 -10.50
CA LEU A 239 -20.01 7.82 -9.87
C LEU A 239 -21.52 8.06 -10.13
N VAL A 240 -22.00 7.78 -11.35
CA VAL A 240 -23.44 7.82 -11.68
C VAL A 240 -24.21 6.85 -10.79
N GLN A 241 -23.74 5.60 -10.70
CA GLN A 241 -24.42 4.56 -9.93
C GLN A 241 -24.45 4.85 -8.43
N ILE A 242 -23.41 5.48 -7.89
CA ILE A 242 -23.34 5.89 -6.48
C ILE A 242 -24.18 7.16 -6.24
N GLY A 243 -24.45 7.94 -7.28
CA GLY A 243 -25.19 9.21 -7.17
C GLY A 243 -24.35 10.33 -6.57
N VAL A 244 -23.06 10.40 -6.91
CA VAL A 244 -22.14 11.47 -6.47
C VAL A 244 -21.47 12.13 -7.67
N LYS A 245 -21.01 13.38 -7.48
CA LYS A 245 -20.26 14.15 -8.49
C LYS A 245 -20.97 14.23 -9.85
N PRO A 246 -22.22 14.72 -9.92
CA PRO A 246 -22.98 14.83 -11.17
C PRO A 246 -22.24 15.62 -12.26
N GLU A 247 -21.42 16.59 -11.87
CA GLU A 247 -20.56 17.37 -12.76
C GLU A 247 -19.52 16.53 -13.52
N LEU A 248 -19.24 15.30 -13.05
CA LEU A 248 -18.30 14.38 -13.67
C LEU A 248 -18.98 13.26 -14.48
N HIS A 249 -20.31 13.20 -14.51
CA HIS A 249 -21.02 12.09 -15.17
C HIS A 249 -20.81 12.12 -16.70
N PRO A 250 -20.68 10.95 -17.36
CA PRO A 250 -20.55 10.91 -18.83
C PRO A 250 -21.81 11.48 -19.51
N HIS A 251 -21.62 12.33 -20.51
CA HIS A 251 -22.70 12.81 -21.37
C HIS A 251 -22.79 11.91 -22.61
N VAL A 252 -23.94 11.26 -22.78
CA VAL A 252 -24.21 10.44 -23.98
C VAL A 252 -24.75 11.35 -25.08
N LEU A 253 -24.12 11.31 -26.26
CA LEU A 253 -24.54 12.06 -27.44
C LEU A 253 -25.62 11.29 -28.21
N LEU A 254 -26.29 11.96 -29.15
CA LEU A 254 -27.40 11.39 -29.93
C LEU A 254 -26.99 10.15 -30.74
N ASP A 255 -25.72 10.06 -31.15
CA ASP A 255 -25.15 8.94 -31.90
C ASP A 255 -24.75 7.74 -31.01
N GLY A 256 -24.98 7.83 -29.69
CA GLY A 256 -24.60 6.83 -28.70
C GLY A 256 -23.14 6.89 -28.25
N SER A 257 -22.33 7.81 -28.79
CA SER A 257 -21.01 8.13 -28.27
C SER A 257 -21.11 8.88 -26.93
N TYR A 258 -19.97 9.10 -26.26
CA TYR A 258 -19.95 9.78 -24.97
C TYR A 258 -18.84 10.81 -24.88
N VAL A 259 -19.08 11.83 -24.06
CA VAL A 259 -18.09 12.82 -23.65
C VAL A 259 -17.91 12.72 -22.14
N LEU A 260 -16.66 12.73 -21.68
CA LEU A 260 -16.34 12.84 -20.25
C LEU A 260 -16.05 14.31 -19.91
N PRO A 261 -16.81 14.92 -18.98
CA PRO A 261 -16.50 16.27 -18.53
C PRO A 261 -15.10 16.35 -17.90
N PRO A 262 -14.33 17.40 -18.18
CA PRO A 262 -13.01 17.59 -17.59
C PRO A 262 -13.15 17.70 -16.06
N ALA A 263 -12.37 16.90 -15.34
CA ALA A 263 -12.25 17.06 -13.89
C ALA A 263 -11.28 18.20 -13.54
N LEU A 264 -11.30 18.65 -12.29
CA LEU A 264 -10.41 19.70 -11.75
C LEU A 264 -8.91 19.41 -11.94
N PHE A 265 -8.53 18.14 -12.10
CA PHE A 265 -7.14 17.71 -12.31
C PHE A 265 -6.75 17.57 -13.79
N THR A 266 -7.64 17.92 -14.72
CA THR A 266 -7.38 17.78 -16.16
C THR A 266 -6.41 18.85 -16.63
N MET A 267 -5.19 18.46 -17.01
CA MET A 267 -4.20 19.38 -17.58
C MET A 267 -4.40 19.53 -19.10
N SER A 268 -4.20 20.73 -19.63
CA SER A 268 -4.11 20.91 -21.08
C SER A 268 -2.85 20.25 -21.64
N LYS A 269 -2.80 20.00 -22.95
CA LYS A 269 -1.58 19.48 -23.60
C LYS A 269 -0.36 20.38 -23.36
N LYS A 270 -0.57 21.70 -23.37
CA LYS A 270 0.47 22.70 -23.09
C LYS A 270 1.00 22.56 -21.66
N ASP A 271 0.11 22.41 -20.69
CA ASP A 271 0.47 22.27 -19.28
C ASP A 271 1.24 20.96 -19.03
N LYS A 272 0.80 19.86 -19.63
CA LYS A 272 1.50 18.56 -19.56
C LYS A 272 2.92 18.65 -20.12
N MET A 273 3.08 19.29 -21.29
CA MET A 273 4.40 19.50 -21.90
C MET A 273 5.29 20.36 -21.01
N MET A 274 4.76 21.45 -20.45
CA MET A 274 5.49 22.32 -19.53
C MET A 274 5.93 21.56 -18.28
N PHE A 275 5.05 20.76 -17.67
CA PHE A 275 5.39 19.92 -16.53
C PHE A 275 6.54 18.95 -16.85
N CYS A 276 6.45 18.23 -17.97
CA CYS A 276 7.51 17.33 -18.41
C CYS A 276 8.81 18.09 -18.73
N GLU A 277 8.73 19.30 -19.27
CA GLU A 277 9.91 20.12 -19.56
C GLU A 277 10.65 20.54 -18.30
N VAL A 278 9.92 20.95 -17.26
CA VAL A 278 10.50 21.24 -15.94
C VAL A 278 11.23 20.00 -15.40
N LEU A 279 10.59 18.83 -15.43
CA LEU A 279 11.19 17.59 -14.94
C LEU A 279 12.37 17.09 -15.79
N ARG A 280 12.40 17.37 -17.10
CA ARG A 280 13.52 17.00 -17.96
C ARG A 280 14.74 17.89 -17.71
N ASN A 281 14.52 19.18 -17.49
CA ASN A 281 15.58 20.18 -17.42
C ASN A 281 16.08 20.44 -15.99
N MET A 282 15.42 19.87 -14.97
CA MET A 282 15.81 20.04 -13.57
C MET A 282 17.22 19.51 -13.30
N LYS A 283 17.97 20.24 -12.46
CA LYS A 283 19.27 19.82 -11.94
C LYS A 283 19.17 19.67 -10.43
N LEU A 284 19.58 18.52 -9.93
CA LEU A 284 19.54 18.19 -8.51
C LEU A 284 20.94 18.01 -7.93
N PRO A 285 21.14 18.23 -6.63
CA PRO A 285 22.41 17.96 -5.97
C PRO A 285 22.86 16.51 -6.18
N LYS A 286 24.18 16.30 -6.25
CA LYS A 286 24.77 14.97 -6.41
C LYS A 286 24.30 14.05 -5.28
N GLY A 287 23.79 12.88 -5.63
CA GLY A 287 23.31 11.87 -4.66
C GLY A 287 21.89 12.10 -4.14
N TYR A 288 21.19 13.15 -4.60
CA TYR A 288 19.83 13.45 -4.15
C TYR A 288 18.76 12.58 -4.83
N SER A 289 18.86 12.39 -6.15
CA SER A 289 18.05 11.43 -6.93
C SER A 289 18.87 10.83 -8.06
N SER A 290 18.30 9.86 -8.78
CA SER A 290 18.81 9.45 -10.09
C SER A 290 18.55 10.54 -11.14
N ASN A 291 19.09 10.34 -12.35
CA ASN A 291 18.87 11.26 -13.46
C ASN A 291 17.44 11.12 -14.02
N ILE A 292 16.49 11.86 -13.42
CA ILE A 292 15.06 11.87 -13.76
C ILE A 292 14.85 12.19 -15.24
N SER A 293 15.69 13.02 -15.86
CA SER A 293 15.55 13.40 -17.27
C SER A 293 15.51 12.19 -18.22
N LYS A 294 16.21 11.10 -17.89
CA LYS A 294 16.20 9.86 -18.69
C LYS A 294 14.83 9.18 -18.73
N GLY A 295 14.01 9.41 -17.71
CA GLY A 295 12.67 8.85 -17.61
C GLY A 295 11.58 9.73 -18.23
N VAL A 296 11.90 10.93 -18.75
CA VAL A 296 10.89 11.90 -19.20
C VAL A 296 10.81 11.96 -20.73
N ASN A 297 9.64 11.66 -21.27
CA ASN A 297 9.32 11.86 -22.69
C ASN A 297 8.34 13.03 -22.83
N ILE A 298 8.84 14.18 -23.29
CA ILE A 298 8.02 15.39 -23.46
C ILE A 298 7.01 15.25 -24.60
N LYS A 299 7.39 14.62 -25.72
CA LYS A 299 6.51 14.50 -26.90
C LYS A 299 5.26 13.70 -26.57
N GLU A 300 5.43 12.64 -25.79
CA GLU A 300 4.33 11.78 -25.32
C GLU A 300 3.73 12.21 -23.98
N CYS A 301 4.28 13.24 -23.33
CA CYS A 301 3.93 13.64 -21.96
C CYS A 301 3.94 12.47 -20.98
N LYS A 302 5.02 11.67 -20.97
CA LYS A 302 5.15 10.46 -20.15
C LYS A 302 6.37 10.50 -19.25
N ILE A 303 6.26 9.81 -18.12
CA ILE A 303 7.35 9.55 -17.18
C ILE A 303 7.45 8.03 -17.00
N ILE A 304 8.62 7.45 -17.26
CA ILE A 304 8.85 6.00 -17.26
C ILE A 304 10.14 5.64 -16.53
N GLY A 305 10.21 4.42 -16.00
CA GLY A 305 11.46 3.84 -15.49
C GLY A 305 11.97 4.41 -14.17
N LEU A 306 11.16 5.18 -13.44
CA LEU A 306 11.57 5.72 -12.14
C LEU A 306 11.55 4.65 -11.05
N LYS A 307 12.57 4.70 -10.18
CA LYS A 307 12.67 3.86 -8.99
C LYS A 307 11.90 4.49 -7.82
N CYS A 308 11.61 3.71 -6.78
CA CYS A 308 10.85 4.17 -5.60
C CYS A 308 11.45 5.45 -4.98
N HIS A 309 12.77 5.55 -4.90
CA HIS A 309 13.46 6.74 -4.38
C HIS A 309 13.20 7.99 -5.25
N ASP A 310 13.23 7.85 -6.57
CA ASP A 310 13.00 8.98 -7.48
C ASP A 310 11.54 9.46 -7.40
N CYS A 311 10.59 8.52 -7.32
CA CYS A 311 9.18 8.84 -7.12
C CYS A 311 8.96 9.59 -5.79
N HIS A 312 9.59 9.13 -4.71
CA HIS A 312 9.56 9.77 -3.40
C HIS A 312 10.06 11.23 -3.48
N ILE A 313 11.25 11.45 -4.04
CA ILE A 313 11.81 12.81 -4.20
C ILE A 313 10.88 13.69 -5.04
N LEU A 314 10.30 13.15 -6.12
CA LEU A 314 9.41 13.90 -6.98
C LEU A 314 8.16 14.38 -6.22
N ILE A 315 7.43 13.49 -5.56
CA ILE A 315 6.20 13.87 -4.88
C ILE A 315 6.45 14.72 -3.62
N LYS A 316 7.54 14.42 -2.90
CA LYS A 316 7.90 15.09 -1.65
C LYS A 316 8.42 16.50 -1.91
N ASP A 317 9.29 16.70 -2.90
CA ASP A 317 10.07 17.94 -3.01
C ASP A 317 9.83 18.69 -4.34
N ILE A 318 9.61 17.98 -5.45
CA ILE A 318 9.68 18.58 -6.80
C ILE A 318 8.31 18.95 -7.38
N MET A 319 7.32 18.07 -7.26
CA MET A 319 5.98 18.28 -7.82
C MET A 319 5.32 19.59 -7.35
N PRO A 320 5.39 19.98 -6.05
CA PRO A 320 4.87 21.27 -5.60
C PRO A 320 5.49 22.48 -6.31
N ILE A 321 6.72 22.36 -6.82
CA ILE A 321 7.44 23.40 -7.55
C ILE A 321 7.10 23.30 -9.04
N ALA A 322 7.19 22.10 -9.61
CA ALA A 322 6.95 21.85 -11.03
C ALA A 322 5.52 22.20 -11.47
N LEU A 323 4.54 22.02 -10.59
CA LEU A 323 3.15 22.34 -10.88
C LEU A 323 2.80 23.83 -10.72
N ARG A 324 3.66 24.69 -10.16
CA ARG A 324 3.29 26.11 -9.91
C ARG A 324 2.84 26.87 -11.14
N SER A 325 3.41 26.56 -12.30
CA SER A 325 3.12 27.26 -13.56
C SER A 325 2.21 26.48 -14.51
N CYS A 326 1.84 25.24 -14.17
CA CYS A 326 1.07 24.35 -15.05
C CYS A 326 0.03 23.49 -14.30
N ALA A 327 -0.27 23.81 -13.04
CA ALA A 327 -1.30 23.12 -12.30
C ALA A 327 -2.66 23.30 -12.98
N PRO A 328 -3.48 22.24 -13.05
CA PRO A 328 -4.81 22.33 -13.67
C PRO A 328 -5.78 23.21 -12.87
N SER A 329 -5.58 23.34 -11.56
CA SER A 329 -6.29 24.28 -10.69
C SER A 329 -5.47 24.60 -9.43
N ASN A 330 -5.85 25.68 -8.74
CA ASN A 330 -5.23 26.04 -7.45
C ASN A 330 -5.48 24.99 -6.38
N GLU A 331 -6.67 24.39 -6.35
CA GLU A 331 -7.04 23.32 -5.41
C GLU A 331 -6.14 22.10 -5.58
N VAL A 332 -5.86 21.70 -6.82
CA VAL A 332 -4.96 20.57 -7.12
C VAL A 332 -3.54 20.87 -6.64
N LEU A 333 -3.05 22.10 -6.87
CA LEU A 333 -1.74 22.50 -6.38
C LEU A 333 -1.68 22.46 -4.84
N THR A 334 -2.70 22.98 -4.15
CA THR A 334 -2.80 22.94 -2.68
C THR A 334 -2.78 21.51 -2.16
N ILE A 335 -3.49 20.58 -2.81
CA ILE A 335 -3.49 19.15 -2.43
C ILE A 335 -2.10 18.55 -2.59
N ILE A 336 -1.40 18.80 -3.70
CA ILE A 336 -0.04 18.29 -3.93
C ILE A 336 0.96 18.87 -2.91
N ILE A 337 0.84 20.16 -2.57
CA ILE A 337 1.63 20.78 -1.50
C ILE A 337 1.35 20.10 -0.14
N GLY A 338 0.08 19.86 0.18
CA GLY A 338 -0.31 19.17 1.42
C GLY A 338 0.26 17.76 1.51
N ILE A 339 0.22 17.00 0.41
CA ILE A 339 0.84 15.68 0.30
C ILE A 339 2.35 15.77 0.53
N SER A 340 3.02 16.73 -0.12
CA SER A 340 4.46 16.98 0.07
C SER A 340 4.80 17.23 1.53
N HIS A 341 4.05 18.10 2.22
CA HIS A 341 4.24 18.37 3.64
C HIS A 341 4.02 17.14 4.51
N PHE A 342 2.98 16.36 4.23
CA PHE A 342 2.72 15.11 4.92
C PHE A 342 3.88 14.12 4.78
N LEU A 343 4.42 13.94 3.58
CA LEU A 343 5.56 13.06 3.34
C LEU A 343 6.83 13.57 4.03
N LYS A 344 7.10 14.88 4.00
CA LYS A 344 8.20 15.49 4.76
C LYS A 344 8.06 15.19 6.25
N PHE A 345 6.87 15.39 6.81
CA PHE A 345 6.58 15.10 8.20
C PHE A 345 6.84 13.62 8.54
N MET A 346 6.38 12.68 7.72
CA MET A 346 6.59 11.25 7.96
C MET A 346 8.07 10.84 7.94
N TRP A 347 8.88 11.38 7.02
CA TRP A 347 10.26 10.91 6.81
C TRP A 347 11.33 11.71 7.56
N GLU A 348 11.05 12.97 7.90
CA GLU A 348 12.00 13.85 8.57
C GLU A 348 11.71 13.97 10.07
N GLY A 349 10.54 13.48 10.51
CA GLY A 349 10.10 13.52 11.91
C GLY A 349 9.85 14.94 12.41
N HIS A 350 9.40 15.07 13.66
CA HIS A 350 9.56 16.32 14.40
C HIS A 350 11.05 16.55 14.59
N LYS A 351 11.66 17.39 13.74
CA LYS A 351 12.81 18.17 14.21
C LYS A 351 12.25 19.19 15.18
N SER A 352 12.09 18.77 16.43
CA SER A 352 11.96 19.69 17.56
C SER A 352 13.25 20.50 17.58
N ASN A 353 13.22 21.68 16.98
CA ASN A 353 14.22 22.71 17.27
C ASN A 353 13.80 23.41 18.57
#